data_AF-A0A3N9NYT7-F1
#
_entry.id   AF-A0A3N9NYT7-F1
#
_cell.length_a   1.000
_cell.length_b   1.000
_cell.length_c   1.000
_cell.angle_alpha   90.00
_cell.angle_beta   90.00
_cell.angle_gamma   90.00
#
_symmetry.space_group_name_H-M   'P 1'
#
loop_
_entity.id
_entity.type
_entity.pdbx_description
1 polymer ?
#
loop_
_entity_poly.entity_id
_entity_poly.type
_entity_poly.pdbx_seq_one_letter_code
_entity_poly.pdbx_strand_id
1 'polypeptide(L)'
;MRHFILLFVLLLPAALTAQSGFSADAYEQFLQSNVNLTAQQILQRHEPAQTYYNNRKDELQVADYAYLDSVQMKYGLTLDELAKLRTNHFLVSERLSFDCFGRALHDIYQKDLPVMVTSDAILYALHFSYDRIL
;
A
#
# COMPACT_ATOMS: atom_id res chain seq x y z
N MET A 1 33.72 -20.60 15.89
CA MET A 1 33.93 -19.24 16.44
C MET A 1 34.37 -18.21 15.38
N ARG A 2 35.30 -18.53 14.45
CA ARG A 2 35.75 -17.59 13.40
C ARG A 2 34.65 -17.08 12.46
N HIS A 3 33.68 -17.93 12.10
CA HIS A 3 32.54 -17.53 11.23
C HIS A 3 31.50 -16.66 11.94
N PHE A 4 31.38 -16.77 13.27
CA PHE A 4 30.44 -15.97 14.05
C PHE A 4 30.93 -14.52 14.20
N ILE A 5 32.25 -14.34 14.36
CA ILE A 5 32.91 -13.04 14.41
C ILE A 5 32.81 -12.32 13.06
N LEU A 6 32.97 -13.05 11.94
CA LEU A 6 32.79 -12.49 10.59
C LEU A 6 31.37 -12.00 10.33
N LEU A 7 30.35 -12.75 10.77
CA LEU A 7 28.94 -12.34 10.69
C LEU A 7 28.65 -11.09 11.54
N PHE A 8 29.25 -11.00 12.73
CA PHE A 8 29.09 -9.86 13.62
C PHE A 8 29.74 -8.58 13.06
N VAL A 9 30.91 -8.70 12.43
CA VAL A 9 31.60 -7.58 11.77
C VAL A 9 30.85 -7.11 10.51
N LEU A 10 30.20 -8.01 9.78
CA LEU A 10 29.41 -7.66 8.58
C LEU A 10 28.13 -6.87 8.90
N LEU A 11 27.56 -7.06 10.10
CA LEU A 11 26.31 -6.40 10.54
C LEU A 11 26.54 -5.07 11.25
N LEU A 12 27.75 -4.81 11.75
CA LEU A 12 28.12 -3.56 12.42
C LEU A 12 27.88 -2.27 11.59
N PRO A 13 28.21 -2.21 10.28
CA PRO A 13 27.98 -1.00 9.49
C PRO A 13 26.49 -0.69 9.26
N ALA A 14 25.62 -1.71 9.19
CA ALA A 14 24.17 -1.51 9.04
C ALA A 14 23.53 -0.85 10.27
N ALA A 15 24.05 -1.15 11.47
CA ALA A 15 23.59 -0.55 12.71
C ALA A 15 24.06 0.91 12.87
N LEU A 16 25.23 1.26 12.33
CA LEU A 16 25.79 2.62 12.41
C LEU A 16 25.17 3.59 11.39
N THR A 17 24.65 3.08 10.27
CA THR A 17 23.94 3.89 9.26
C THR A 17 22.43 3.94 9.46
N ALA A 18 21.90 3.13 10.37
CA ALA A 18 20.49 3.20 10.75
C ALA A 18 20.27 4.45 11.62
N GLN A 19 19.69 5.50 11.03
CA GLN A 19 19.18 6.72 11.68
C GLN A 19 20.16 7.90 11.93
N SER A 20 21.17 8.12 11.08
CA SER A 20 22.07 9.29 11.24
C SER A 20 21.56 10.63 10.67
N GLY A 21 20.34 10.68 10.12
CA GLY A 21 19.83 11.86 9.39
C GLY A 21 18.81 12.75 10.12
N PHE A 22 18.41 12.39 11.35
CA PHE A 22 17.38 13.13 12.07
C PHE A 22 18.00 14.20 12.99
N SER A 23 17.62 15.46 12.80
CA SER A 23 17.94 16.58 13.70
C SER A 23 16.63 17.10 14.30
N ALA A 24 16.56 17.12 15.63
CA ALA A 24 15.40 17.63 16.35
C ALA A 24 15.14 19.11 16.02
N ASP A 25 16.21 19.93 15.97
CA ASP A 25 16.11 21.36 15.64
C ASP A 25 15.61 21.57 14.20
N ALA A 26 16.11 20.79 13.24
CA ALA A 26 15.65 20.85 11.84
C ALA A 26 14.18 20.43 11.73
N TYR A 27 13.75 19.45 12.51
CA TYR A 27 12.36 19.02 12.57
C TYR A 27 11.46 20.07 13.24
N GLU A 28 11.91 20.74 14.30
CA GLU A 28 11.17 21.84 14.94
C GLU A 28 11.00 23.03 13.98
N GLN A 29 12.06 23.42 13.27
CA GLN A 29 12.00 24.45 12.22
C GLN A 29 11.06 24.03 11.08
N PHE A 30 11.10 22.76 10.68
CA PHE A 30 10.16 22.22 9.72
C PHE A 30 8.72 22.40 10.22
N LEU A 31 8.39 21.95 11.44
CA LEU A 31 7.04 22.12 12.00
C LEU A 31 6.60 23.58 12.00
N GLN A 32 7.42 24.50 12.51
CA GLN A 32 7.12 25.94 12.54
C GLN A 32 6.85 26.51 11.14
N SER A 33 7.62 26.09 10.13
CA SER A 33 7.44 26.53 8.74
C SER A 33 6.19 25.97 8.05
N ASN A 34 5.55 24.93 8.63
CA ASN A 34 4.38 24.25 8.05
C ASN A 34 3.07 24.48 8.84
N VAL A 35 3.08 25.12 10.02
CA VAL A 35 1.91 25.25 10.94
C VAL A 35 0.64 25.81 10.26
N ASN A 36 0.78 26.75 9.34
CA ASN A 36 -0.35 27.45 8.70
C ASN A 36 -0.33 27.34 7.17
N LEU A 37 0.23 26.27 6.63
CA LEU A 37 0.23 26.06 5.18
C LEU A 37 -1.19 25.82 4.66
N THR A 38 -1.57 26.57 3.64
CA THR A 38 -2.80 26.33 2.90
C THR A 38 -2.64 25.18 1.92
N ALA A 39 -3.74 24.55 1.53
CA ALA A 39 -3.73 23.48 0.52
C ALA A 39 -3.05 23.93 -0.79
N GLN A 40 -3.28 25.18 -1.21
CA GLN A 40 -2.66 25.77 -2.41
C GLN A 40 -1.14 25.91 -2.25
N GLN A 41 -0.64 26.32 -1.08
CA GLN A 41 0.80 26.46 -0.84
C GLN A 41 1.50 25.09 -0.81
N ILE A 42 0.84 24.06 -0.29
CA ILE A 42 1.34 22.68 -0.34
C ILE A 42 1.44 22.20 -1.78
N LEU A 43 0.38 22.40 -2.58
CA LEU A 43 0.37 22.02 -3.98
C LEU A 43 1.43 22.77 -4.80
N GLN A 44 1.69 24.04 -4.52
CA GLN A 44 2.76 24.80 -5.17
C GLN A 44 4.16 24.29 -4.79
N ARG A 45 4.36 23.90 -3.53
CA ARG A 45 5.66 23.40 -3.05
C ARG A 45 5.93 21.97 -3.53
N HIS A 46 4.88 21.17 -3.64
CA HIS A 46 4.91 19.77 -4.01
C HIS A 46 3.86 19.51 -5.07
N GLU A 47 4.09 20.02 -6.27
CA GLU A 47 3.20 19.75 -7.39
C GLU A 47 3.17 18.24 -7.63
N PRO A 48 2.00 17.58 -7.48
CA PRO A 48 1.91 16.18 -7.80
C PRO A 48 2.15 16.04 -9.30
N ALA A 49 3.01 15.08 -9.67
CA ALA A 49 3.34 14.84 -11.07
C ALA A 49 2.09 14.55 -11.94
N GLN A 50 0.99 14.10 -11.32
CA GLN A 50 -0.30 13.87 -11.95
C GLN A 50 -1.43 14.28 -11.00
N THR A 51 -2.46 14.94 -11.54
CA THR A 51 -3.70 15.22 -10.80
C THR A 51 -4.44 13.93 -10.49
N TYR A 52 -5.15 13.89 -9.35
CA TYR A 52 -5.94 12.74 -8.87
C TYR A 52 -6.74 12.05 -9.99
N TYR A 53 -6.75 10.72 -9.97
CA TYR A 53 -7.23 9.77 -10.99
C TYR A 53 -8.71 9.85 -11.41
N ASN A 54 -9.44 10.92 -11.09
CA ASN A 54 -10.74 11.13 -11.69
C ASN A 54 -10.51 11.57 -13.14
N ASN A 55 -10.88 10.72 -14.10
CA ASN A 55 -10.79 10.95 -15.55
C ASN A 55 -9.48 10.53 -16.23
N ARG A 56 -8.99 9.31 -15.93
CA ARG A 56 -7.96 8.64 -16.74
C ARG A 56 -8.39 8.55 -18.21
N LYS A 57 -7.46 8.82 -19.12
CA LYS A 57 -7.68 8.73 -20.58
C LYS A 57 -7.01 7.51 -21.19
N ASP A 58 -6.16 6.86 -20.43
CA ASP A 58 -5.47 5.62 -20.74
C ASP A 58 -6.40 4.43 -20.48
N GLU A 59 -6.69 3.70 -21.55
CA GLU A 59 -7.55 2.53 -21.51
C GLU A 59 -6.82 1.34 -20.91
N LEU A 60 -7.48 0.62 -19.99
CA LEU A 60 -6.94 -0.61 -19.41
C LEU A 60 -6.92 -1.73 -20.45
N GLN A 61 -5.73 -2.07 -20.95
CA GLN A 61 -5.52 -3.21 -21.82
C GLN A 61 -5.54 -4.49 -20.99
N VAL A 62 -6.65 -5.24 -21.05
CA VAL A 62 -6.88 -6.46 -20.26
C VAL A 62 -5.75 -7.49 -20.43
N ALA A 63 -5.14 -7.55 -21.63
CA ALA A 63 -4.03 -8.45 -21.93
C ALA A 63 -2.75 -8.17 -21.12
N ASP A 64 -2.60 -6.95 -20.58
CA ASP A 64 -1.40 -6.53 -19.87
C ASP A 64 -1.40 -6.97 -18.39
N TYR A 65 -2.55 -7.42 -17.86
CA TYR A 65 -2.71 -7.74 -16.45
C TYR A 65 -2.83 -9.24 -16.22
N ALA A 66 -1.82 -9.80 -15.57
CA ALA A 66 -1.82 -11.21 -15.20
C ALA A 66 -3.00 -11.57 -14.29
N TYR A 67 -3.61 -12.74 -14.53
CA TYR A 67 -4.66 -13.35 -13.71
C TYR A 67 -6.00 -12.60 -13.67
N LEU A 68 -6.19 -11.54 -14.45
CA LEU A 68 -7.47 -10.80 -14.49
C LEU A 68 -8.63 -11.67 -14.99
N ASP A 69 -8.37 -12.58 -15.92
CA ASP A 69 -9.30 -13.62 -16.38
C ASP A 69 -9.78 -14.53 -15.24
N SER A 70 -8.84 -14.95 -14.37
CA SER A 70 -9.12 -15.80 -13.21
C SER A 70 -9.93 -15.05 -12.15
N VAL A 71 -9.62 -13.77 -11.91
CA VAL A 71 -10.39 -12.91 -11.01
C VAL A 71 -11.82 -12.74 -11.52
N GLN A 72 -11.98 -12.45 -12.82
CA GLN A 72 -13.30 -12.33 -13.46
C GLN A 72 -14.14 -13.60 -13.30
N MET A 73 -13.53 -14.76 -13.58
CA MET A 73 -14.20 -16.06 -13.49
C MET A 73 -14.61 -16.39 -12.05
N LYS A 74 -13.70 -16.23 -11.07
CA LYS A 74 -13.94 -16.69 -9.69
C LYS A 74 -14.83 -15.77 -8.86
N TYR A 75 -14.89 -14.48 -9.20
CA TYR A 75 -15.76 -13.50 -8.53
C TYR A 75 -17.00 -13.11 -9.34
N GLY A 76 -17.11 -13.57 -10.58
CA GLY A 76 -18.22 -13.29 -11.48
C GLY A 76 -18.42 -11.78 -11.66
N LEU A 77 -17.36 -11.07 -12.08
CA LEU A 77 -17.42 -9.62 -12.25
C LEU A 77 -18.47 -9.24 -13.30
N THR A 78 -19.36 -8.31 -12.94
CA THR A 78 -20.42 -7.84 -13.84
C THR A 78 -19.84 -6.92 -14.92
N LEU A 79 -20.60 -6.68 -15.99
CA LEU A 79 -20.20 -5.74 -17.04
C LEU A 79 -19.99 -4.32 -16.49
N ASP A 80 -20.78 -3.90 -15.50
CA ASP A 80 -20.65 -2.59 -14.86
C ASP A 80 -19.39 -2.49 -13.98
N GLU A 81 -19.07 -3.57 -13.25
CA GLU A 81 -17.84 -3.69 -12.46
C GLU A 81 -16.62 -3.64 -13.37
N LEU A 82 -16.66 -4.33 -14.51
CA LEU A 82 -15.60 -4.28 -15.53
C LEU A 82 -15.47 -2.90 -16.17
N ALA A 83 -16.58 -2.22 -16.46
CA ALA A 83 -16.55 -0.86 -16.97
C ALA A 83 -15.89 0.11 -15.97
N LYS A 84 -16.23 0.00 -14.69
CA LYS A 84 -15.59 0.78 -13.61
C LYS A 84 -14.10 0.47 -13.50
N LEU A 85 -13.71 -0.80 -13.58
CA LEU A 85 -12.31 -1.22 -13.54
C LEU A 85 -11.51 -0.64 -14.74
N ARG A 86 -12.09 -0.62 -15.94
CA ARG A 86 -11.45 -0.02 -17.12
C ARG A 86 -11.21 1.48 -16.99
N THR A 87 -12.17 2.21 -16.42
CA THR A 87 -12.06 3.67 -16.24
C THR A 87 -11.16 4.05 -15.08
N ASN A 88 -11.27 3.34 -13.94
CA ASN A 88 -10.61 3.73 -12.71
C ASN A 88 -9.31 2.97 -12.44
N HIS A 89 -9.04 1.88 -13.15
CA HIS A 89 -7.95 0.90 -12.92
C HIS A 89 -7.96 0.24 -11.53
N PHE A 90 -9.01 0.47 -10.75
CA PHE A 90 -9.31 -0.24 -9.51
C PHE A 90 -10.83 -0.30 -9.34
N LEU A 91 -11.28 -1.26 -8.55
CA LEU A 91 -12.69 -1.46 -8.24
C LEU A 91 -12.82 -1.87 -6.78
N VAL A 92 -13.83 -1.32 -6.11
CA VAL A 92 -14.33 -1.82 -4.82
C VAL A 92 -15.77 -2.24 -5.04
N SER A 93 -16.11 -3.48 -4.68
CA SER A 93 -17.44 -4.06 -4.88
C SER A 93 -18.09 -4.40 -3.54
N GLU A 94 -19.21 -3.75 -3.25
CA GLU A 94 -20.03 -4.02 -2.05
C GLU A 94 -20.65 -5.43 -2.08
N ARG A 95 -20.89 -5.98 -3.27
CA ARG A 95 -21.39 -7.35 -3.46
C ARG A 95 -20.38 -8.39 -2.96
N LEU A 96 -19.10 -8.07 -3.06
CA LEU A 96 -17.98 -8.91 -2.62
C LEU A 96 -17.45 -8.45 -1.25
N SER A 97 -18.31 -7.89 -0.41
CA SER A 97 -17.96 -7.50 0.95
C SER A 97 -17.80 -8.72 1.86
N PHE A 98 -16.91 -8.60 2.85
CA PHE A 98 -16.66 -9.61 3.86
C PHE A 98 -16.85 -9.00 5.25
N ASP A 99 -17.23 -9.82 6.21
CA ASP A 99 -17.40 -9.44 7.61
C ASP A 99 -16.09 -9.03 8.29
N CYS A 100 -14.97 -9.59 7.83
CA CYS A 100 -13.66 -9.33 8.38
C CYS A 100 -12.56 -9.54 7.32
N PHE A 101 -11.44 -8.84 7.52
CA PHE A 101 -10.28 -8.90 6.63
C PHE A 101 -9.72 -10.33 6.47
N GLY A 102 -9.69 -11.10 7.57
CA GLY A 102 -9.20 -12.48 7.55
C GLY A 102 -10.01 -13.40 6.64
N ARG A 103 -11.34 -13.25 6.61
CA ARG A 103 -12.22 -14.03 5.73
C ARG A 103 -12.00 -13.66 4.26
N ALA A 104 -11.80 -12.38 3.97
CA ALA A 104 -11.47 -11.91 2.62
C ALA A 104 -10.15 -12.52 2.10
N LEU A 105 -9.08 -12.51 2.91
CA LEU A 105 -7.82 -13.13 2.54
C LEU A 105 -7.92 -14.65 2.40
N HIS A 106 -8.67 -15.31 3.28
CA HIS A 106 -8.88 -16.75 3.20
C HIS A 106 -9.64 -17.14 1.91
N ASP A 107 -10.62 -16.33 1.51
CA ASP A 107 -11.37 -16.54 0.27
C ASP A 107 -10.48 -16.46 -0.97
N ILE A 108 -9.59 -15.47 -1.03
CA ILE A 108 -8.59 -15.32 -2.09
C ILE A 108 -7.66 -16.53 -2.13
N TYR A 109 -7.20 -16.98 -0.96
CA TYR A 109 -6.34 -18.17 -0.83
C TYR A 109 -7.06 -19.46 -1.30
N GLN A 110 -8.30 -19.69 -0.88
CA GLN A 110 -9.09 -20.85 -1.32
C GLN A 110 -9.33 -20.84 -2.84
N LYS A 111 -9.47 -19.64 -3.40
CA LYS A 111 -9.61 -19.42 -4.83
C LYS A 111 -8.27 -19.42 -5.56
N ASP A 112 -7.12 -19.65 -4.92
CA ASP A 112 -5.81 -19.66 -5.58
C ASP A 112 -5.60 -18.41 -6.49
N LEU A 113 -5.93 -17.24 -5.94
CA LEU A 113 -5.79 -15.96 -6.63
C LEU A 113 -4.61 -15.17 -6.06
N PRO A 114 -3.90 -14.38 -6.87
CA PRO A 114 -2.84 -13.53 -6.38
C PRO A 114 -3.40 -12.43 -5.47
N VAL A 115 -2.67 -12.10 -4.41
CA VAL A 115 -2.99 -11.01 -3.48
C VAL A 115 -1.84 -10.03 -3.38
N MET A 116 -2.15 -8.74 -3.49
CA MET A 116 -1.19 -7.67 -3.21
C MET A 116 -1.17 -7.40 -1.70
N VAL A 117 -0.04 -7.68 -1.06
CA VAL A 117 0.16 -7.39 0.37
C VAL A 117 0.77 -6.00 0.51
N THR A 118 0.01 -5.07 1.11
CA THR A 118 0.45 -3.70 1.37
C THR A 118 0.99 -3.55 2.80
N SER A 119 1.71 -2.45 3.08
CA SER A 119 2.14 -2.14 4.45
C SER A 119 0.97 -2.01 5.41
N ASP A 120 -0.16 -1.47 4.95
CA ASP A 120 -1.38 -1.33 5.75
C ASP A 120 -1.95 -2.70 6.16
N ALA A 121 -1.97 -3.69 5.25
CA ALA A 121 -2.39 -5.05 5.58
C ALA A 121 -1.51 -5.67 6.70
N ILE A 122 -0.20 -5.40 6.69
CA ILE A 122 0.73 -5.87 7.72
C ILE A 122 0.49 -5.12 9.04
N LEU A 123 0.35 -3.80 9.01
CA LEU A 123 0.10 -2.98 10.19
C LEU A 123 -1.23 -3.32 10.83
N TYR A 124 -2.28 -3.56 10.04
CA TYR A 124 -3.57 -4.03 10.54
C TYR A 124 -3.44 -5.36 11.30
N ALA A 125 -2.74 -6.34 10.72
CA ALA A 125 -2.50 -7.62 11.39
C ALA A 125 -1.69 -7.45 12.70
N LEU A 126 -0.71 -6.54 12.70
CA LEU A 126 0.06 -6.20 13.89
C LEU A 126 -0.83 -5.58 14.96
N HIS A 127 -1.58 -4.53 14.64
CA HIS A 127 -2.50 -3.86 15.57
C HIS A 127 -3.53 -4.84 16.16
N PHE A 128 -4.15 -5.66 15.32
CA PHE A 128 -5.11 -6.67 15.77
C PHE A 128 -4.49 -7.72 16.72
N SER A 129 -3.20 -8.04 16.54
CA SER A 129 -2.49 -8.95 17.45
C SER A 129 -2.28 -8.35 18.85
N TYR A 130 -2.08 -7.03 18.92
CA TYR A 130 -1.93 -6.31 20.19
C TYR A 130 -3.26 -6.14 20.92
N ASP A 131 -4.37 -5.92 20.22
CA ASP A 131 -5.72 -5.87 20.81
C ASP A 131 -6.13 -7.16 21.52
N ARG A 132 -5.44 -8.28 21.25
CA ARG A 132 -5.65 -9.55 21.95
C ARG A 132 -4.76 -9.74 23.17
N ILE A 133 -3.69 -8.95 23.31
CA ILE A 133 -2.68 -9.06 24.36
C ILE A 133 -2.89 -7.98 25.43
N LEU A 134 -3.35 -6.80 25.04
CA LEU A 134 -3.64 -5.65 25.89
C LEU A 134 -5.14 -5.51 26.16
#